data_AF-A0A7S0E9C8-F1
#
_entry.id   AF-A0A7S0E9C8-F1
#
_cell.length_a   1.000
_cell.length_b   1.000
_cell.length_c   1.000
_cell.angle_alpha   90.00
_cell.angle_beta   90.00
_cell.angle_gamma   90.00
#
_symmetry.space_group_name_H-M   'P 1'
#
loop_
_entity.id
_entity.type
_entity.pdbx_description
1 polymer ?
#
loop_
_entity_poly.entity_id
_entity_poly.type
_entity_poly.pdbx_seq_one_letter_code
_entity_poly.pdbx_strand_id
1 'polypeptide(L)'
;HVLLLRGSEALLGDHLQPTEYLGAMCDLVGEIGRFAVRRATERDAEQVREALASAVAVQSALMSLGTHAPRGIHKKGDALRSAVRKMETLLYELSLVERSGRVREVPPELPGDPSQGGGDGGGEMHP
;
A
#
# COMPACT_ATOMS: atom_id res chain seq x y z
N HIS A 1 -28.82 26.02 -2.22
CA HIS A 1 -28.35 25.80 -0.84
C HIS A 1 -26.84 25.59 -0.87
N VAL A 2 -26.11 26.69 -0.77
CA VAL A 2 -24.64 26.72 -0.64
C VAL A 2 -24.37 26.62 0.85
N LEU A 3 -23.88 25.48 1.32
CA LEU A 3 -23.52 25.28 2.72
C LEU A 3 -22.08 25.74 2.93
N LEU A 4 -21.96 26.77 3.76
CA LEU A 4 -20.76 27.40 4.26
C LEU A 4 -19.82 26.39 4.95
N LEU A 5 -18.69 26.09 4.33
CA LEU A 5 -17.45 25.71 5.02
C LEU A 5 -16.54 26.95 5.02
N ARG A 6 -16.77 27.85 5.98
CA ARG A 6 -15.82 28.94 6.28
C ARG A 6 -14.92 28.50 7.43
N GLY A 7 -13.67 28.19 7.09
CA GLY A 7 -12.58 27.98 8.05
C GLY A 7 -11.41 27.21 7.42
N SER A 8 -10.24 27.87 7.31
CA SER A 8 -8.97 27.38 6.73
C SER A 8 -8.84 27.45 5.20
N GLU A 9 -8.94 28.66 4.64
CA GLU A 9 -8.27 28.92 3.36
C GLU A 9 -6.75 28.78 3.56
N ALA A 10 -6.10 28.14 2.57
CA ALA A 10 -4.65 27.99 2.37
C ALA A 10 -3.92 26.73 2.90
N LEU A 11 -4.41 25.53 2.57
CA LEU A 11 -3.53 24.36 2.40
C LEU A 11 -3.84 23.52 1.15
N LEU A 12 -5.04 23.66 0.59
CA LEU A 12 -5.45 23.14 -0.71
C LEU A 12 -5.93 24.36 -1.51
N GLY A 13 -5.30 24.64 -2.65
CA GLY A 13 -5.51 25.86 -3.44
C GLY A 13 -6.98 26.18 -3.70
N ASP A 14 -7.25 27.46 -3.95
CA ASP A 14 -8.58 28.07 -4.07
C ASP A 14 -9.58 27.16 -4.81
N HIS A 15 -10.46 26.54 -4.02
CA HIS A 15 -11.60 25.69 -4.40
C HIS A 15 -11.30 24.27 -4.94
N LEU A 16 -10.86 23.35 -4.06
CA LEU A 16 -10.91 21.90 -4.31
C LEU A 16 -12.34 21.44 -4.65
N GLN A 17 -12.53 20.87 -5.84
CA GLN A 17 -13.84 20.39 -6.27
C GLN A 17 -14.18 19.02 -5.63
N PRO A 18 -15.46 18.75 -5.32
CA PRO A 18 -15.87 17.44 -4.78
C PRO A 18 -15.45 16.25 -5.65
N THR A 19 -15.43 16.42 -6.97
CA THR A 19 -14.95 15.40 -7.92
C THR A 19 -13.46 15.11 -7.79
N GLU A 20 -12.66 16.13 -7.52
CA GLU A 20 -11.21 16.00 -7.34
C GLU A 20 -10.90 15.32 -6.01
N TYR A 21 -11.57 15.76 -4.94
CA TYR A 21 -11.46 15.13 -3.62
C TYR A 21 -11.84 13.63 -3.67
N LEU A 22 -13.01 13.30 -4.19
CA LEU A 22 -13.45 11.90 -4.31
C LEU A 22 -12.56 11.11 -5.28
N GLY A 23 -12.05 11.77 -6.31
CA GLY A 23 -11.07 11.21 -7.22
C GLY A 23 -9.78 10.80 -6.51
N ALA A 24 -9.23 11.70 -5.68
CA ALA A 24 -8.03 11.47 -4.90
C ALA A 24 -8.24 10.41 -3.82
N MET A 25 -9.43 10.35 -3.19
CA MET A 25 -9.77 9.28 -2.25
C MET A 25 -9.75 7.89 -2.91
N CYS A 26 -10.24 7.76 -4.14
CA CYS A 26 -10.13 6.50 -4.88
C CYS A 26 -8.67 6.15 -5.21
N ASP A 27 -7.86 7.14 -5.59
CA ASP A 27 -6.45 6.93 -5.92
C ASP A 27 -5.64 6.54 -4.66
N LEU A 28 -5.95 7.14 -3.50
CA LEU A 28 -5.42 6.74 -2.19
C LEU A 28 -5.68 5.27 -1.88
N VAL A 29 -6.88 4.76 -2.16
CA VAL A 29 -7.17 3.33 -1.95
C VAL A 29 -6.32 2.45 -2.87
N GLY A 30 -5.98 2.93 -4.07
CA GLY A 30 -4.97 2.28 -4.91
C GLY A 30 -3.62 2.14 -4.22
N GLU A 31 -3.15 3.20 -3.54
CA GLU A 31 -1.90 3.16 -2.76
C GLU A 31 -2.01 2.25 -1.52
N ILE A 32 -3.15 2.26 -0.81
CA ILE A 32 -3.43 1.31 0.27
C ILE A 32 -3.33 -0.14 -0.23
N GLY A 33 -3.87 -0.41 -1.42
CA GLY A 33 -3.75 -1.72 -2.06
C GLY A 33 -2.29 -2.12 -2.36
N ARG A 34 -1.44 -1.18 -2.81
CA ARG A 34 -0.01 -1.43 -3.01
C ARG A 34 0.71 -1.68 -1.68
N PHE A 35 0.36 -0.93 -0.63
CA PHE A 35 0.86 -1.16 0.72
C PHE A 35 0.49 -2.56 1.22
N ALA A 36 -0.77 -2.97 1.07
CA ALA A 36 -1.24 -4.30 1.48
C ALA A 36 -0.46 -5.44 0.77
N VAL A 37 -0.16 -5.30 -0.51
CA VAL A 37 0.67 -6.29 -1.24
C VAL A 37 2.08 -6.41 -0.64
N ARG A 38 2.72 -5.29 -0.27
CA ARG A 38 4.04 -5.32 0.39
C ARG A 38 3.96 -6.02 1.74
N ARG A 39 2.97 -5.68 2.57
CA ARG A 39 2.75 -6.33 3.87
C ARG A 39 2.45 -7.83 3.74
N ALA A 40 1.66 -8.22 2.74
CA ALA A 40 1.41 -9.64 2.45
C ALA A 40 2.69 -10.40 2.07
N THR A 41 3.64 -9.75 1.38
CA THR A 41 4.96 -10.35 1.06
C THR A 41 5.80 -10.63 2.31
N GLU A 42 5.60 -9.81 3.34
CA GLU A 42 6.22 -9.95 4.68
C GLU A 42 5.42 -10.89 5.61
N ARG A 43 4.33 -11.50 5.11
CA ARG A 43 3.34 -12.29 5.89
C ARG A 43 2.66 -11.54 7.04
N ASP A 44 2.62 -10.21 6.94
CA ASP A 44 1.96 -9.36 7.92
C ASP A 44 0.46 -9.30 7.63
N ALA A 45 -0.28 -10.29 8.11
CA ALA A 45 -1.72 -10.37 7.93
C ALA A 45 -2.48 -9.27 8.70
N GLU A 46 -1.90 -8.73 9.78
CA GLU A 46 -2.52 -7.67 10.56
C GLU A 46 -2.59 -6.38 9.77
N GLN A 47 -1.48 -5.91 9.22
CA GLN A 47 -1.46 -4.69 8.42
C GLN A 47 -2.29 -4.82 7.14
N VAL A 48 -2.42 -6.03 6.57
CA VAL A 48 -3.33 -6.26 5.43
C VAL A 48 -4.81 -6.12 5.86
N ARG A 49 -5.18 -6.56 7.07
CA ARG A 49 -6.54 -6.35 7.60
C ARG A 49 -6.83 -4.87 7.84
N GLU A 50 -5.87 -4.11 8.37
CA GLU A 50 -6.03 -2.66 8.55
C GLU A 50 -6.20 -1.92 7.22
N ALA A 51 -5.40 -2.30 6.21
CA ALA A 51 -5.51 -1.77 4.86
C ALA A 51 -6.89 -2.07 4.25
N LEU A 52 -7.37 -3.32 4.41
CA LEU A 52 -8.71 -3.71 3.95
C LEU A 52 -9.80 -2.91 4.66
N ALA A 53 -9.73 -2.78 6.00
CA ALA A 53 -10.70 -2.03 6.79
C ALA A 53 -10.78 -0.56 6.32
N SER A 54 -9.64 0.05 6.03
CA SER A 54 -9.56 1.42 5.50
C SER A 54 -10.22 1.54 4.13
N ALA A 55 -9.92 0.61 3.21
CA ALA A 55 -10.52 0.62 1.87
C ALA A 55 -12.03 0.36 1.88
N VAL A 56 -12.50 -0.54 2.76
CA VAL A 56 -13.93 -0.80 2.96
C VAL A 56 -14.62 0.43 3.53
N ALA A 57 -14.02 1.15 4.47
CA ALA A 57 -14.60 2.39 5.00
C ALA A 57 -14.79 3.45 3.90
N VAL A 58 -13.80 3.63 3.03
CA VAL A 58 -13.89 4.53 1.87
C VAL A 58 -14.98 4.06 0.89
N GLN A 59 -15.05 2.75 0.63
CA GLN A 59 -16.08 2.17 -0.24
C GLN A 59 -17.48 2.39 0.30
N SER A 60 -17.71 2.14 1.60
CA SER A 60 -19.01 2.37 2.24
C SER A 60 -19.39 3.84 2.19
N ALA A 61 -18.45 4.76 2.44
CA ALA A 61 -18.70 6.19 2.33
C ALA A 61 -19.08 6.59 0.89
N LEU A 62 -18.37 6.09 -0.13
CA LEU A 62 -18.71 6.36 -1.53
C LEU A 62 -20.08 5.78 -1.92
N MET A 63 -20.41 4.57 -1.47
CA MET A 63 -21.69 3.94 -1.74
C MET A 63 -22.85 4.69 -1.07
N SER A 64 -22.62 5.29 0.11
CA SER A 64 -23.63 6.08 0.81
C SER A 64 -24.08 7.33 0.05
N LEU A 65 -23.25 7.82 -0.90
CA LEU A 65 -23.61 8.95 -1.77
C LEU A 65 -24.72 8.58 -2.78
N GLY A 66 -24.87 7.30 -3.13
CA GLY A 66 -25.91 6.83 -4.05
C GLY A 66 -25.95 7.62 -5.36
N THR A 67 -27.14 8.14 -5.70
CA THR A 67 -27.38 8.95 -6.90
C THR A 67 -26.86 10.39 -6.80
N HIS A 68 -26.43 10.83 -5.61
CA HIS A 68 -25.85 12.16 -5.38
C HIS A 68 -24.35 12.20 -5.71
N ALA A 69 -23.71 11.07 -5.99
CA ALA A 69 -22.32 11.02 -6.38
C ALA A 69 -22.09 11.77 -7.72
N PRO A 70 -21.00 12.56 -7.84
CA PRO A 70 -20.67 13.22 -9.10
C PRO A 70 -20.47 12.24 -10.26
N ARG A 71 -20.86 12.66 -11.48
CA ARG A 71 -20.65 11.86 -12.70
C ARG A 71 -19.15 11.53 -12.85
N GLY A 72 -18.85 10.26 -13.12
CA GLY A 72 -17.47 9.77 -13.29
C GLY A 72 -16.90 9.03 -12.07
N ILE A 73 -17.42 9.27 -10.86
CA ILE A 73 -17.00 8.53 -9.65
C ILE A 73 -17.38 7.05 -9.73
N HIS A 74 -18.48 6.71 -10.41
CA HIS A 74 -18.87 5.30 -10.59
C HIS A 74 -17.77 4.45 -11.24
N LYS A 75 -17.06 4.97 -12.25
CA LYS A 75 -15.92 4.26 -12.89
C LYS A 75 -14.76 4.09 -11.92
N LYS A 76 -14.43 5.12 -11.14
CA LYS A 76 -13.40 5.02 -10.09
C LYS A 76 -13.80 4.05 -8.97
N GLY A 77 -15.11 3.91 -8.72
CA GLY A 77 -15.67 2.91 -7.81
C GLY A 77 -15.35 1.46 -8.20
N ASP A 78 -15.16 1.17 -9.49
CA ASP A 78 -14.81 -0.19 -9.96
C ASP A 78 -13.40 -0.58 -9.54
N ALA A 79 -12.46 0.36 -9.62
CA ALA A 79 -11.09 0.18 -9.14
C ALA A 79 -11.05 -0.03 -7.62
N LEU A 80 -11.85 0.73 -6.88
CA LEU A 80 -12.02 0.57 -5.43
C LEU A 80 -12.52 -0.84 -5.05
N ARG A 81 -13.57 -1.33 -5.72
CA ARG A 81 -14.09 -2.69 -5.50
C ARG A 81 -13.05 -3.76 -5.82
N SER A 82 -12.29 -3.54 -6.88
CA SER A 82 -11.21 -4.46 -7.28
C SER A 82 -10.08 -4.49 -6.24
N ALA A 83 -9.72 -3.34 -5.66
CA ALA A 83 -8.71 -3.24 -4.61
C ALA A 83 -9.14 -3.97 -3.33
N VAL A 84 -10.40 -3.76 -2.88
CA VAL A 84 -10.98 -4.46 -1.74
C VAL A 84 -10.93 -5.97 -1.94
N ARG A 85 -11.45 -6.46 -3.07
CA ARG A 85 -11.44 -7.90 -3.40
C ARG A 85 -10.02 -8.48 -3.42
N LYS A 86 -9.05 -7.73 -3.94
CA LYS A 86 -7.64 -8.16 -3.95
C LYS A 86 -7.10 -8.34 -2.52
N MET A 87 -7.41 -7.43 -1.60
CA MET A 87 -6.98 -7.55 -0.20
C MET A 87 -7.65 -8.71 0.53
N GLU A 88 -8.92 -8.98 0.25
CA GLU A 88 -9.61 -10.19 0.74
C GLU A 88 -8.92 -11.47 0.25
N THR A 89 -8.55 -11.52 -1.04
CA THR A 89 -7.77 -12.64 -1.58
C THR A 89 -6.41 -12.77 -0.89
N LEU A 90 -5.68 -11.68 -0.65
CA LEU A 90 -4.40 -11.73 0.05
C LEU A 90 -4.54 -12.34 1.45
N LEU A 91 -5.55 -11.93 2.22
CA LEU A 91 -5.80 -12.50 3.56
C LEU A 91 -6.15 -13.98 3.50
N TYR A 92 -6.94 -14.39 2.51
CA TYR A 92 -7.25 -15.80 2.29
C TYR A 92 -5.98 -16.60 2.02
N GLU A 93 -5.14 -16.15 1.09
CA GLU A 93 -3.87 -16.83 0.76
C GLU A 93 -2.92 -16.90 1.96
N LEU A 94 -2.77 -15.82 2.72
CA LEU A 94 -1.97 -15.81 3.95
C LEU A 94 -2.47 -16.85 4.95
N SER A 95 -3.79 -16.95 5.12
CA SER A 95 -4.41 -17.93 6.02
C SER A 95 -4.16 -19.38 5.56
N LEU A 96 -4.06 -19.64 4.25
CA LEU A 96 -3.71 -20.96 3.73
C LEU A 96 -2.24 -21.30 4.01
N VAL A 97 -1.33 -20.35 3.81
CA VAL A 97 0.09 -20.54 4.06
C VAL A 97 0.35 -20.84 5.54
N GLU A 98 -0.27 -20.06 6.44
CA GLU A 98 -0.21 -20.26 7.89
C GLU A 98 -0.65 -21.68 8.28
N ARG A 99 -1.81 -22.13 7.77
CA ARG A 99 -2.32 -23.49 8.03
C ARG A 99 -1.48 -24.60 7.42
N SER A 100 -0.79 -24.34 6.32
CA SER A 100 0.05 -25.33 5.62
C SER A 100 1.43 -25.55 6.26
N GLY A 101 1.82 -24.74 7.26
CA GLY A 101 3.13 -24.85 7.92
C GLY A 101 4.33 -24.50 7.04
N ARG A 102 4.13 -23.92 5.85
CA ARG A 102 5.21 -23.54 4.92
C ARG A 102 5.97 -22.33 5.45
N VAL A 103 7.02 -22.57 6.24
CA VAL A 103 8.00 -21.55 6.63
C VAL A 103 8.78 -21.11 5.38
N ARG A 104 8.98 -19.80 5.20
CA ARG A 104 9.88 -19.30 4.14
C ARG A 104 11.29 -19.65 4.58
N GLU A 105 11.99 -20.46 3.80
CA GLU A 105 13.44 -20.58 3.95
C GLU A 105 14.05 -19.18 3.78
N VAL A 106 14.79 -18.75 4.80
CA VAL A 106 15.66 -17.58 4.68
C VAL A 106 16.74 -17.98 3.66
N PRO A 107 16.94 -17.23 2.57
CA PRO A 107 18.04 -17.51 1.65
C PRO A 107 19.34 -17.56 2.44
N PRO A 108 20.21 -18.58 2.24
CA PRO A 108 21.46 -18.67 2.96
C PRO A 108 22.25 -17.37 2.75
N GLU A 109 22.77 -16.79 3.83
CA GLU A 109 23.77 -15.74 3.74
C GLU A 109 24.93 -16.28 2.91
N LEU A 110 25.12 -15.73 1.72
CA LEU A 110 26.25 -16.07 0.87
C LEU A 110 27.52 -15.69 1.64
N PRO A 111 28.49 -16.61 1.82
CA PRO A 111 29.76 -16.27 2.43
C PRO A 111 30.36 -15.07 1.69
N GLY A 112 30.75 -14.04 2.44
CA GLY A 112 31.43 -12.88 1.87
C GLY A 112 32.61 -13.32 1.01
N ASP A 113 32.71 -12.73 -0.18
CA ASP A 113 33.77 -13.01 -1.14
C ASP A 113 35.15 -12.83 -0.46
N PRO A 114 35.99 -13.89 -0.36
CA PRO A 114 37.32 -13.81 0.23
C PRO A 114 38.31 -12.93 -0.54
N SER A 115 37.93 -12.36 -1.69
CA SER A 115 38.85 -11.60 -2.55
C SER A 115 39.26 -10.21 -2.03
N GLN A 116 38.93 -9.84 -0.79
CA GLN A 116 39.53 -8.68 -0.11
C GLN A 116 40.42 -9.13 1.05
N GLY A 117 41.65 -9.54 0.73
CA GLY A 117 42.65 -9.85 1.74
C GLY A 117 43.92 -10.45 1.15
N GLY A 118 44.75 -9.63 0.51
CA GLY A 118 46.02 -10.09 -0.07
C GLY A 118 46.92 -8.95 -0.52
N GLY A 119 47.31 -8.08 0.41
CA GLY A 119 48.28 -7.02 0.17
C GLY A 119 49.22 -6.87 1.36
N ASP A 120 50.10 -7.84 1.57
CA ASP A 120 51.36 -7.61 2.28
C ASP A 120 52.43 -8.59 1.75
N GLY A 121 53.60 -8.05 1.43
CA GLY A 121 54.64 -8.76 0.71
C GLY A 121 55.88 -7.92 0.43
N GLY A 122 56.54 -7.43 1.48
CA GLY A 122 58.00 -7.60 1.60
C GLY A 122 58.93 -6.48 1.10
N GLY A 123 59.33 -5.62 2.04
CA GLY A 123 60.72 -5.37 2.43
C GLY A 123 61.79 -5.12 1.37
N GLU A 124 62.13 -3.84 1.16
CA GLU A 124 63.47 -3.42 0.76
C GLU A 124 64.44 -3.50 1.95
N MET A 125 65.63 -4.06 1.76
CA MET A 125 66.75 -3.96 2.69
C MET A 125 68.09 -3.70 1.96
N HIS A 126 68.70 -2.56 2.34
CA HIS A 126 70.13 -2.26 2.50
C HIS A 126 71.04 -2.09 1.27
N PRO A 127 72.18 -1.36 1.39
CA PRO A 127 72.69 -0.53 2.50
C PRO A 127 72.68 0.98 2.26
#